data_AF-A0A812VUG1-F1
#
_entry.id   AF-A0A812VUG1-F1
#
_cell.length_a   1.000
_cell.length_b   1.000
_cell.length_c   1.000
_cell.angle_alpha   90.00
_cell.angle_beta   90.00
_cell.angle_gamma   90.00
#
_symmetry.space_group_name_H-M   'P 1'
#
loop_
_entity.id
_entity.type
_entity.pdbx_description
1 polymer ?
#
loop_
_entity_poly.entity_id
_entity_poly.type
_entity_poly.pdbx_seq_one_letter_code
_entity_poly.pdbx_strand_id
1 'polypeptide(L)'
;DELYVFSFGTYPGYTGNLAPKGMMSVFSSDANNGTQTISWTLTEGLDTRCSDACTAANCCGVHIHVGMTCSTANDIGGHYWNSTYYAVDPWLTVMYNTSSGHPATQTDLVVMTGTTGEDVYGRAMVIHDFTGARIACGIIEEATTGAFAKYPTYTGSWMTTGGVKVTSSGTVQTLHWIFTAGLDPQCSGPCTDANCCGVHFHVGKTCGSHAEIGGHYWNSTMFSTDPWLYIQYNASAMPSIMMDVAVDTGYEVADVAGHSIVVHDFTGARIGCALMSNLDMGTTTTTTLANSQVSGAPMLSSIAATTFLLATKELAF
;
A
#
# COMPACT_ATOMS: atom_id res chain seq x y z
N ASP A 1 -0.86 13.70 10.00
CA ASP A 1 -0.69 13.17 8.63
C ASP A 1 -1.54 11.92 8.45
N GLU A 2 -2.05 11.69 7.24
CA GLU A 2 -2.81 10.48 6.91
C GLU A 2 -1.95 9.59 6.01
N LEU A 3 -1.55 8.45 6.56
CA LEU A 3 -0.68 7.47 5.93
C LEU A 3 -1.41 6.13 5.82
N TYR A 4 -0.88 5.22 5.02
CA TYR A 4 -1.55 3.97 4.70
C TYR A 4 -0.57 2.83 4.53
N VAL A 5 -1.09 1.61 4.68
CA VAL A 5 -0.45 0.40 4.20
C VAL A 5 -1.39 -0.20 3.16
N PHE A 6 -1.05 -0.06 1.88
CA PHE A 6 -1.92 -0.48 0.77
C PHE A 6 -1.84 -1.98 0.45
N SER A 7 -0.82 -2.67 0.95
CA SER A 7 -0.70 -4.12 0.80
C SER A 7 0.26 -4.72 1.83
N PHE A 8 0.10 -6.02 2.05
CA PHE A 8 0.99 -6.83 2.86
C PHE A 8 1.64 -7.93 2.02
N GLY A 9 2.96 -8.03 2.14
CA GLY A 9 3.75 -9.16 1.66
C GLY A 9 4.05 -10.14 2.79
N THR A 10 4.46 -11.35 2.43
CA THR A 10 4.95 -12.34 3.41
C THR A 10 6.15 -11.77 4.17
N TYR A 11 6.16 -11.92 5.49
CA TYR A 11 7.29 -11.47 6.30
C TYR A 11 8.58 -12.21 5.90
N PRO A 12 9.74 -11.54 5.76
CA PRO A 12 10.98 -12.19 5.36
C PRO A 12 11.37 -13.35 6.27
N GLY A 13 11.56 -14.53 5.69
CA GLY A 13 11.90 -15.75 6.43
C GLY A 13 10.72 -16.47 7.07
N TYR A 14 9.48 -15.98 6.94
CA TYR A 14 8.30 -16.75 7.30
C TYR A 14 8.09 -17.89 6.30
N THR A 15 7.98 -19.12 6.82
CA THR A 15 7.81 -20.34 6.00
C THR A 15 6.46 -21.01 6.21
N GLY A 16 5.55 -20.39 6.97
CA GLY A 16 4.21 -20.88 7.18
C GLY A 16 3.29 -20.61 5.98
N ASN A 17 2.01 -20.94 6.12
CA ASN A 17 1.01 -20.84 5.07
C ASN A 17 0.07 -19.64 5.22
N LEU A 18 0.23 -18.82 6.26
CA LEU A 18 -0.54 -17.59 6.43
C LEU A 18 -0.06 -16.53 5.43
N ALA A 19 -1.01 -15.82 4.84
CA ALA A 19 -0.74 -14.77 3.86
C ALA A 19 -1.74 -13.62 4.04
N PRO A 20 -1.66 -12.86 5.14
CA PRO A 20 -2.57 -11.75 5.40
C PRO A 20 -2.72 -10.81 4.21
N LYS A 21 -3.97 -10.50 3.87
CA LYS A 21 -4.34 -9.47 2.88
C LYS A 21 -5.22 -8.41 3.53
N GLY A 22 -5.12 -7.20 3.02
CA GLY A 22 -5.88 -6.07 3.53
C GLY A 22 -5.10 -4.77 3.46
N MET A 23 -5.70 -3.72 4.01
CA MET A 23 -5.12 -2.39 4.07
C MET A 23 -5.31 -1.77 5.45
N MET A 24 -4.48 -0.78 5.74
CA MET A 24 -4.55 0.00 6.98
C MET A 24 -4.45 1.49 6.68
N SER A 25 -5.13 2.30 7.49
CA SER A 25 -4.86 3.73 7.61
C SER A 25 -4.17 3.99 8.95
N VAL A 26 -3.26 4.95 8.93
CA VAL A 26 -2.50 5.44 10.08
C VAL A 26 -2.63 6.96 10.07
N PHE A 27 -3.48 7.48 10.94
CA PHE A 27 -3.61 8.92 11.15
C PHE A 27 -2.75 9.33 12.34
N SER A 28 -1.70 10.11 12.08
CA SER A 28 -0.80 10.63 13.10
C SER A 28 -1.21 12.02 13.55
N SER A 29 -1.22 12.25 14.86
CA SER A 29 -1.51 13.54 15.48
C SER A 29 -0.50 13.85 16.58
N ASP A 30 -0.08 15.12 16.67
CA ASP A 30 0.84 15.61 17.70
C ASP A 30 0.18 15.72 19.10
N ALA A 31 -1.12 15.40 19.21
CA ALA A 31 -1.80 15.29 20.48
C ALA A 31 -1.07 14.30 21.40
N ASN A 32 -1.03 14.60 22.70
CA ASN A 32 -0.40 13.76 23.73
C ASN A 32 1.07 13.38 23.41
N ASN A 33 1.86 14.30 22.85
CA ASN A 33 3.25 14.05 22.42
C ASN A 33 3.40 13.06 21.24
N GLY A 34 2.31 12.70 20.56
CA GLY A 34 2.31 11.80 19.41
C GLY A 34 1.37 10.61 19.58
N THR A 35 0.36 10.53 18.72
CA THR A 35 -0.63 9.45 18.67
C THR A 35 -0.78 8.92 17.26
N GLN A 36 -1.04 7.61 17.15
CA GLN A 36 -1.42 6.93 15.92
C GLN A 36 -2.85 6.44 16.08
N THR A 37 -3.76 6.95 15.27
CA THR A 37 -5.10 6.38 15.12
C THR A 37 -5.06 5.42 13.94
N ILE A 38 -5.16 4.13 14.23
CA ILE A 38 -5.05 3.07 13.23
C ILE A 38 -6.41 2.43 12.97
N SER A 39 -6.73 2.25 11.69
CA SER A 39 -7.87 1.48 11.24
C SER A 39 -7.41 0.46 10.20
N TRP A 40 -8.03 -0.70 10.14
CA TRP A 40 -7.70 -1.71 9.15
C TRP A 40 -8.91 -2.55 8.74
N THR A 41 -8.80 -3.10 7.54
CA THR A 41 -9.65 -4.18 7.05
C THR A 41 -8.74 -5.27 6.53
N LEU A 42 -8.67 -6.39 7.24
CA LEU A 42 -7.88 -7.56 6.89
C LEU A 42 -8.80 -8.66 6.36
N THR A 43 -8.70 -8.96 5.07
CA THR A 43 -9.73 -9.69 4.32
C THR A 43 -9.55 -11.20 4.34
N GLU A 44 -8.32 -11.69 4.44
CA GLU A 44 -8.02 -13.13 4.38
C GLU A 44 -6.60 -13.44 4.86
N GLY A 45 -6.28 -14.73 4.95
CA GLY A 45 -4.93 -15.23 5.23
C GLY A 45 -4.44 -15.00 6.67
N LEU A 46 -5.33 -14.62 7.58
CA LEU A 46 -5.06 -14.45 9.01
C LEU A 46 -5.05 -15.79 9.75
N ASP A 47 -4.35 -15.82 10.87
CA ASP A 47 -4.46 -16.94 11.81
C ASP A 47 -5.84 -16.94 12.48
N THR A 48 -6.67 -17.95 12.21
CA THR A 48 -8.02 -18.04 12.76
C THR A 48 -8.04 -18.26 14.27
N ARG A 49 -6.94 -18.69 14.88
CA ARG A 49 -6.82 -18.82 16.34
C ARG A 49 -6.83 -17.47 17.05
N CYS A 50 -6.62 -16.37 16.32
CA CYS A 50 -6.78 -15.01 16.83
C CYS A 50 -8.25 -14.60 17.12
N SER A 51 -9.15 -15.58 17.23
CA SER A 51 -10.44 -15.46 17.91
C SER A 51 -10.35 -15.75 19.41
N ASP A 52 -9.28 -16.42 19.84
CA ASP A 52 -9.15 -16.99 21.18
C ASP A 52 -8.28 -16.11 22.07
N ALA A 53 -8.38 -16.32 23.39
CA ALA A 53 -7.47 -15.68 24.33
C ALA A 53 -6.04 -16.20 24.12
N CYS A 54 -5.13 -15.29 23.84
CA CYS A 54 -3.73 -15.58 23.61
C CYS A 54 -2.84 -15.02 24.73
N THR A 55 -1.79 -15.76 25.10
CA THR A 55 -0.78 -15.35 26.11
C THR A 55 0.65 -15.29 25.57
N ALA A 56 0.89 -15.65 24.31
CA ALA A 56 2.21 -15.52 23.70
C ALA A 56 2.53 -14.03 23.47
N ALA A 57 3.80 -13.66 23.57
CA ALA A 57 4.20 -12.28 23.28
C ALA A 57 3.89 -11.93 21.82
N ASN A 58 3.31 -10.75 21.60
CA ASN A 58 2.98 -10.19 20.28
C ASN A 58 1.94 -10.99 19.49
N CYS A 59 1.23 -11.93 20.10
CA CYS A 59 0.29 -12.72 19.34
C CYS A 59 -0.84 -11.89 18.77
N CYS A 60 -1.21 -12.22 17.53
CA CYS A 60 -2.24 -11.50 16.78
C CYS A 60 -1.93 -9.99 16.64
N GLY A 61 -0.68 -9.60 16.87
CA GLY A 61 -0.25 -8.21 16.94
C GLY A 61 -0.27 -7.51 15.60
N VAL A 62 -0.58 -6.21 15.62
CA VAL A 62 -0.48 -5.29 14.47
C VAL A 62 0.35 -4.09 14.91
N HIS A 63 1.63 -4.07 14.53
CA HIS A 63 2.60 -3.13 15.13
C HIS A 63 3.40 -2.37 14.09
N ILE A 64 3.74 -1.12 14.40
CA ILE A 64 4.77 -0.37 13.66
C ILE A 64 6.14 -0.77 14.21
N HIS A 65 7.06 -1.12 13.32
CA HIS A 65 8.42 -1.55 13.62
C HIS A 65 9.46 -0.47 13.29
N VAL A 66 10.65 -0.59 13.89
CA VAL A 66 11.73 0.40 13.73
C VAL A 66 12.31 0.41 12.31
N GLY A 67 12.25 -0.70 11.58
CA GLY A 67 12.76 -0.79 10.24
C GLY A 67 11.87 -0.09 9.22
N MET A 68 12.50 0.39 8.15
CA MET A 68 11.85 1.06 7.02
C MET A 68 11.87 0.19 5.74
N THR A 69 11.83 -1.13 5.93
CA THR A 69 11.91 -2.10 4.85
C THR A 69 11.12 -3.35 5.21
N CYS A 70 10.64 -4.07 4.20
CA CYS A 70 10.08 -5.42 4.34
C CYS A 70 10.92 -6.46 3.60
N SER A 71 12.19 -6.15 3.26
CA SER A 71 13.03 -7.03 2.44
C SER A 71 13.79 -8.08 3.26
N THR A 72 14.23 -7.73 4.46
CA THR A 72 15.13 -8.54 5.30
C THR A 72 14.68 -8.49 6.76
N ALA A 73 14.55 -9.66 7.39
CA ALA A 73 14.04 -9.75 8.76
C ALA A 73 14.89 -8.98 9.79
N ASN A 74 16.21 -8.95 9.58
CA ASN A 74 17.15 -8.29 10.47
C ASN A 74 17.03 -6.76 10.45
N ASP A 75 16.60 -6.18 9.34
CA ASP A 75 16.52 -4.73 9.17
C ASP A 75 15.16 -4.17 9.60
N ILE A 76 14.18 -5.03 9.90
CA ILE A 76 12.85 -4.65 10.42
C ILE A 76 12.91 -4.31 11.91
N GLY A 77 13.73 -5.02 12.69
CA GLY A 77 13.91 -4.78 14.12
C GLY A 77 12.65 -4.99 14.98
N GLY A 78 12.58 -4.35 16.16
CA GLY A 78 11.48 -4.43 17.12
C GLY A 78 10.38 -3.38 16.89
N HIS A 79 9.46 -3.22 17.85
CA HIS A 79 8.41 -2.21 17.75
C HIS A 79 8.97 -0.79 17.84
N TYR A 80 8.29 0.16 17.20
CA TYR A 80 8.69 1.56 17.15
C TYR A 80 7.77 2.46 17.96
N TRP A 81 8.31 3.06 19.03
CA TRP A 81 7.65 4.10 19.80
C TRP A 81 8.71 4.95 20.49
N ASN A 82 8.31 6.11 21.01
CA ASN A 82 9.19 6.97 21.78
C ASN A 82 9.16 6.57 23.26
N SER A 83 10.18 5.82 23.68
CA SER A 83 10.32 5.36 25.06
C SER A 83 10.63 6.47 26.08
N THR A 84 10.99 7.67 25.62
CA THR A 84 11.17 8.84 26.49
C THR A 84 9.81 9.37 26.97
N TYR A 85 8.79 9.35 26.10
CA TYR A 85 7.43 9.75 26.46
C TYR A 85 6.63 8.60 27.08
N TYR A 86 6.85 7.37 26.61
CA TYR A 86 6.10 6.18 27.06
C TYR A 86 7.03 5.03 27.42
N ALA A 87 7.26 4.82 28.72
CA ALA A 87 8.18 3.80 29.22
C ALA A 87 7.72 2.36 28.93
N VAL A 88 6.41 2.14 28.76
CA VAL A 88 5.82 0.84 28.41
C VAL A 88 5.54 0.84 26.91
N ASP A 89 5.88 -0.27 26.25
CA ASP A 89 5.60 -0.49 24.84
C ASP A 89 4.07 -0.49 24.59
N PRO A 90 3.55 0.51 23.85
CA PRO A 90 2.11 0.65 23.62
C PRO A 90 1.57 -0.39 22.63
N TRP A 91 2.44 -1.06 21.87
CA TRP A 91 2.04 -2.04 20.86
C TRP A 91 1.60 -3.37 21.47
N LEU A 92 2.00 -3.68 22.71
CA LEU A 92 1.68 -4.96 23.36
C LEU A 92 0.19 -5.27 23.50
N THR A 93 -0.68 -4.25 23.39
CA THR A 93 -2.14 -4.41 23.46
C THR A 93 -2.84 -4.32 22.11
N VAL A 94 -2.10 -4.07 21.02
CA VAL A 94 -2.67 -3.83 19.69
C VAL A 94 -2.73 -5.15 18.94
N MET A 95 -3.92 -5.77 18.91
CA MET A 95 -4.16 -7.07 18.29
C MET A 95 -5.32 -7.02 17.30
N TYR A 96 -5.23 -7.77 16.21
CA TYR A 96 -6.40 -8.08 15.38
C TYR A 96 -7.21 -9.24 15.99
N ASN A 97 -8.49 -9.30 15.62
CA ASN A 97 -9.41 -10.31 16.14
C ASN A 97 -10.22 -10.94 15.00
N THR A 98 -10.26 -12.28 14.95
CA THR A 98 -10.97 -13.05 13.89
C THR A 98 -12.28 -13.68 14.36
N SER A 99 -12.77 -13.35 15.56
CA SER A 99 -13.99 -13.94 16.14
C SER A 99 -15.26 -13.67 15.33
N SER A 100 -15.30 -12.55 14.60
CA SER A 100 -16.39 -12.19 13.70
C SER A 100 -16.20 -12.71 12.27
N GLY A 101 -15.21 -13.59 12.06
CA GLY A 101 -14.80 -14.08 10.74
C GLY A 101 -13.98 -13.05 9.97
N HIS A 102 -14.06 -13.11 8.65
CA HIS A 102 -13.41 -12.17 7.75
C HIS A 102 -14.45 -11.27 7.06
N PRO A 103 -14.12 -9.99 6.80
CA PRO A 103 -12.86 -9.33 7.16
C PRO A 103 -12.74 -9.08 8.67
N ALA A 104 -11.52 -9.14 9.21
CA ALA A 104 -11.21 -8.64 10.54
C ALA A 104 -11.00 -7.13 10.45
N THR A 105 -11.90 -6.35 11.05
CA THR A 105 -11.91 -4.89 10.95
C THR A 105 -11.59 -4.24 12.30
N GLN A 106 -10.91 -3.10 12.23
CA GLN A 106 -10.74 -2.18 13.35
C GLN A 106 -10.92 -0.76 12.83
N THR A 107 -11.59 0.07 13.62
CA THR A 107 -11.81 1.48 13.33
C THR A 107 -11.30 2.32 14.48
N ASP A 108 -10.59 3.39 14.17
CA ASP A 108 -10.15 4.47 15.06
C ASP A 108 -9.48 4.00 16.37
N LEU A 109 -8.67 2.95 16.31
CA LEU A 109 -7.89 2.52 17.47
C LEU A 109 -6.77 3.52 17.74
N VAL A 110 -6.84 4.22 18.87
CA VAL A 110 -5.84 5.21 19.27
C VAL A 110 -4.70 4.54 20.04
N VAL A 111 -3.47 4.74 19.57
CA VAL A 111 -2.24 4.26 20.20
C VAL A 111 -1.35 5.45 20.52
N MET A 112 -0.99 5.61 21.79
CA MET A 112 -0.08 6.66 22.25
C MET A 112 1.36 6.20 22.07
N THR A 113 2.00 6.63 20.97
CA THR A 113 3.35 6.17 20.59
C THR A 113 4.43 7.20 20.91
N GLY A 114 4.07 8.47 21.07
CA GLY A 114 5.03 9.55 21.25
C GLY A 114 5.81 9.90 19.97
N THR A 115 5.26 9.55 18.81
CA THR A 115 5.87 9.72 17.48
C THR A 115 4.95 10.53 16.57
N THR A 116 5.55 11.29 15.66
CA THR A 116 4.85 12.09 14.64
C THR A 116 4.50 11.26 13.39
N GLY A 117 3.86 11.89 12.40
CA GLY A 117 3.65 11.27 11.08
C GLY A 117 4.95 11.07 10.29
N GLU A 118 5.82 12.08 10.29
CA GLU A 118 7.17 11.99 9.69
C GLU A 118 7.97 10.84 10.30
N ASP A 119 7.87 10.65 11.62
CA ASP A 119 8.53 9.56 12.32
C ASP A 119 8.10 8.18 11.83
N VAL A 120 6.82 7.97 11.50
CA VAL A 120 6.28 6.64 11.12
C VAL A 120 6.22 6.41 9.61
N TYR A 121 6.30 7.46 8.80
CA TYR A 121 6.38 7.35 7.35
C TYR A 121 7.55 6.46 6.93
N GLY A 122 7.31 5.55 5.99
CA GLY A 122 8.28 4.59 5.46
C GLY A 122 8.57 3.39 6.37
N ARG A 123 8.04 3.35 7.60
CA ARG A 123 8.26 2.23 8.52
C ARG A 123 7.44 0.99 8.15
N ALA A 124 7.92 -0.16 8.59
CA ALA A 124 7.22 -1.43 8.45
C ALA A 124 6.06 -1.53 9.46
N MET A 125 4.86 -1.84 8.96
CA MET A 125 3.75 -2.40 9.71
C MET A 125 3.82 -3.92 9.64
N VAL A 126 3.86 -4.60 10.78
CA VAL A 126 4.01 -6.06 10.87
C VAL A 126 2.77 -6.68 11.49
N ILE A 127 2.31 -7.78 10.89
CA ILE A 127 1.24 -8.62 11.43
C ILE A 127 1.86 -9.88 12.01
N HIS A 128 1.41 -10.26 13.20
CA HIS A 128 1.84 -11.48 13.90
C HIS A 128 0.72 -12.53 13.97
N ASP A 129 1.07 -13.82 13.95
CA ASP A 129 0.09 -14.91 14.16
C ASP A 129 -0.21 -15.17 15.65
N PHE A 130 -1.04 -16.17 15.95
CA PHE A 130 -1.43 -16.52 17.32
C PHE A 130 -0.25 -16.96 18.20
N THR A 131 0.86 -17.41 17.59
CA THR A 131 2.07 -17.80 18.30
C THR A 131 3.00 -16.62 18.58
N GLY A 132 2.70 -15.44 18.02
CA GLY A 132 3.55 -14.25 18.05
C GLY A 132 4.59 -14.22 16.93
N ALA A 133 4.57 -15.17 16.00
CA ALA A 133 5.46 -15.16 14.85
C ALA A 133 5.06 -14.04 13.89
N ARG A 134 6.03 -13.35 13.30
CA ARG A 134 5.79 -12.32 12.29
C ARG A 134 5.44 -12.99 10.97
N ILE A 135 4.28 -12.68 10.41
CA ILE A 135 3.72 -13.38 9.24
C ILE A 135 3.57 -12.50 8.01
N ALA A 136 3.38 -11.19 8.20
CA ALA A 136 3.29 -10.23 7.10
C ALA A 136 4.00 -8.92 7.42
N CYS A 137 4.38 -8.21 6.37
CA CYS A 137 4.99 -6.90 6.43
C CYS A 137 4.44 -6.02 5.31
N GLY A 138 4.08 -4.79 5.64
CA GLY A 138 3.71 -3.74 4.68
C GLY A 138 4.40 -2.43 5.06
N ILE A 139 4.67 -1.57 4.07
CA ILE A 139 5.29 -0.26 4.33
C ILE A 139 4.21 0.80 4.51
N ILE A 140 4.39 1.65 5.52
CA ILE A 140 3.57 2.84 5.76
C ILE A 140 4.00 3.91 4.76
N GLU A 141 3.08 4.37 3.93
CA GLU A 141 3.34 5.29 2.82
C GLU A 141 2.18 6.28 2.65
N GLU A 142 2.39 7.29 1.82
CA GLU A 142 1.35 8.24 1.44
C GLU A 142 0.44 7.64 0.35
N ALA A 143 -0.78 8.16 0.25
CA ALA A 143 -1.61 7.94 -0.92
C ALA A 143 -1.01 8.63 -2.15
N THR A 144 -1.36 8.15 -3.33
CA THR A 144 -1.06 8.83 -4.60
C THR A 144 -1.88 10.11 -4.76
N THR A 145 -3.05 10.15 -4.12
CA THR A 145 -3.91 11.32 -4.02
C THR A 145 -3.60 12.18 -2.80
N GLY A 146 -3.80 13.49 -2.92
CA GLY A 146 -3.99 14.35 -1.76
C GLY A 146 -5.28 14.03 -1.01
N ALA A 147 -5.56 14.80 0.05
CA ALA A 147 -6.79 14.65 0.83
C ALA A 147 -8.04 14.88 -0.02
N PHE A 148 -9.07 14.07 0.19
CA PHE A 148 -10.37 14.26 -0.44
C PHE A 148 -11.05 15.52 0.12
N ALA A 149 -11.48 16.38 -0.80
CA ALA A 149 -12.35 17.51 -0.51
C ALA A 149 -13.78 17.18 -0.96
N LYS A 150 -14.76 17.84 -0.33
CA LYS A 150 -16.15 17.78 -0.79
C LYS A 150 -16.24 18.28 -2.24
N TYR A 151 -16.97 17.56 -3.08
CA TYR A 151 -17.11 17.94 -4.48
C TYR A 151 -17.80 19.32 -4.63
N PRO A 152 -17.34 20.25 -5.52
CA PRO A 152 -17.75 21.66 -5.50
C PRO A 152 -19.25 21.95 -5.57
N THR A 153 -20.01 21.15 -6.31
CA THR A 153 -21.47 21.33 -6.47
C THR A 153 -22.29 20.41 -5.57
N TYR A 154 -21.63 19.62 -4.72
CA TYR A 154 -22.31 18.64 -3.89
C TYR A 154 -22.88 19.30 -2.63
N THR A 155 -24.21 19.28 -2.52
CA THR A 155 -24.94 19.86 -1.39
C THR A 155 -25.27 18.85 -0.31
N GLY A 156 -25.11 17.54 -0.57
CA GLY A 156 -25.34 16.48 0.40
C GLY A 156 -24.32 16.47 1.55
N SER A 157 -24.45 15.50 2.46
CA SER A 157 -23.67 15.44 3.69
C SER A 157 -22.43 14.55 3.63
N TRP A 158 -22.28 13.72 2.59
CA TRP A 158 -21.14 12.83 2.46
C TRP A 158 -19.83 13.60 2.24
N MET A 159 -18.78 13.20 2.95
CA MET A 159 -17.45 13.79 2.89
C MET A 159 -16.41 12.68 3.00
N THR A 160 -16.02 12.15 1.84
CA THR A 160 -15.10 11.02 1.76
C THR A 160 -13.78 11.34 2.46
N THR A 161 -13.34 10.44 3.33
CA THR A 161 -12.02 10.46 3.97
C THR A 161 -11.32 9.14 3.66
N GLY A 162 -9.99 9.17 3.53
CA GLY A 162 -9.19 8.03 3.09
C GLY A 162 -8.30 8.36 1.91
N GLY A 163 -7.67 7.34 1.36
CA GLY A 163 -6.62 7.48 0.36
C GLY A 163 -6.72 6.47 -0.77
N VAL A 164 -6.23 6.88 -1.94
CA VAL A 164 -6.10 6.02 -3.12
C VAL A 164 -4.63 5.94 -3.53
N LYS A 165 -4.10 4.73 -3.67
CA LYS A 165 -2.83 4.45 -4.33
C LYS A 165 -3.10 4.05 -5.77
N VAL A 166 -2.40 4.70 -6.69
CA VAL A 166 -2.44 4.40 -8.12
C VAL A 166 -1.04 3.99 -8.55
N THR A 167 -0.97 2.88 -9.28
CA THR A 167 0.23 2.47 -10.00
C THR A 167 -0.12 2.28 -11.48
N SER A 168 0.83 2.53 -12.37
CA SER A 168 0.62 2.44 -13.82
C SER A 168 1.55 1.40 -14.43
N SER A 169 1.03 0.57 -15.34
CA SER A 169 1.79 -0.35 -16.17
C SER A 169 1.31 -0.27 -17.61
N GLY A 170 2.09 0.38 -18.47
CA GLY A 170 1.63 0.78 -19.80
C GLY A 170 0.40 1.68 -19.67
N THR A 171 -0.71 1.29 -20.29
CA THR A 171 -1.99 2.01 -20.25
C THR A 171 -2.93 1.57 -19.11
N VAL A 172 -2.54 0.55 -18.34
CA VAL A 172 -3.33 0.03 -17.22
C VAL A 172 -2.99 0.78 -15.94
N GLN A 173 -4.04 1.26 -15.27
CA GLN A 173 -3.99 1.90 -13.96
C GLN A 173 -4.52 0.92 -12.92
N THR A 174 -3.71 0.57 -11.94
CA THR A 174 -4.11 -0.28 -10.81
C THR A 174 -4.35 0.60 -9.59
N LEU A 175 -5.59 0.60 -9.11
CA LEU A 175 -6.04 1.34 -7.95
C LEU A 175 -6.15 0.43 -6.73
N HIS A 176 -5.66 0.94 -5.60
CA HIS A 176 -5.97 0.44 -4.27
C HIS A 176 -6.57 1.61 -3.50
N TRP A 177 -7.68 1.40 -2.79
CA TRP A 177 -8.23 2.45 -1.95
C TRP A 177 -8.64 1.94 -0.59
N ILE A 178 -8.50 2.81 0.39
CA ILE A 178 -9.03 2.64 1.73
C ILE A 178 -9.76 3.93 2.11
N PHE A 179 -11.08 3.85 2.19
CA PHE A 179 -11.92 4.95 2.66
C PHE A 179 -12.33 4.70 4.10
N THR A 180 -12.02 5.65 4.97
CA THR A 180 -12.20 5.55 6.42
C THR A 180 -13.52 6.17 6.89
N ALA A 181 -14.10 7.09 6.11
CA ALA A 181 -15.39 7.71 6.41
C ALA A 181 -16.07 8.32 5.18
N GLY A 182 -17.33 8.72 5.36
CA GLY A 182 -18.03 9.64 4.45
C GLY A 182 -18.39 9.06 3.08
N LEU A 183 -18.69 7.77 3.04
CA LEU A 183 -19.30 7.10 1.90
C LEU A 183 -20.82 7.02 2.07
N ASP A 184 -21.55 6.91 0.95
CA ASP A 184 -22.98 6.64 0.97
C ASP A 184 -23.26 5.19 1.43
N PRO A 185 -23.98 4.96 2.55
CA PRO A 185 -24.28 3.61 3.03
C PRO A 185 -25.14 2.75 2.08
N GLN A 186 -25.87 3.38 1.14
CA GLN A 186 -26.62 2.62 0.13
C GLN A 186 -25.70 1.82 -0.80
N CYS A 187 -24.42 2.23 -0.93
CA CYS A 187 -23.37 1.49 -1.64
C CYS A 187 -22.88 0.21 -0.94
N SER A 188 -23.63 -0.29 0.04
CA SER A 188 -23.48 -1.66 0.56
C SER A 188 -24.26 -2.69 -0.27
N GLY A 189 -25.21 -2.24 -1.09
CA GLY A 189 -26.02 -3.07 -1.98
C GLY A 189 -25.61 -2.97 -3.45
N PRO A 190 -26.18 -3.83 -4.32
CA PRO A 190 -25.97 -3.73 -5.76
C PRO A 190 -26.54 -2.41 -6.27
N CYS A 191 -25.80 -1.77 -7.16
CA CYS A 191 -26.26 -0.57 -7.85
C CYS A 191 -26.11 -0.70 -9.37
N THR A 192 -27.14 -0.26 -10.10
CA THR A 192 -27.24 -0.35 -11.56
C THR A 192 -27.27 1.01 -12.26
N ASP A 193 -27.35 2.10 -11.50
CA ASP A 193 -27.30 3.45 -12.06
C ASP A 193 -25.91 3.76 -12.62
N ALA A 194 -25.84 4.68 -13.57
CA ALA A 194 -24.56 5.07 -14.14
C ALA A 194 -23.68 5.70 -13.05
N ASN A 195 -22.42 5.24 -12.95
CA ASN A 195 -21.38 5.77 -12.06
C ASN A 195 -21.66 5.63 -10.56
N CYS A 196 -22.70 4.89 -10.17
CA CYS A 196 -23.02 4.80 -8.76
C CYS A 196 -21.92 4.08 -7.98
N CYS A 197 -21.67 4.59 -6.77
CA CYS A 197 -20.63 4.10 -5.88
C CYS A 197 -19.23 4.11 -6.55
N GLY A 198 -19.05 4.96 -7.57
CA GLY A 198 -17.87 4.96 -8.42
C GLY A 198 -16.64 5.61 -7.81
N VAL A 199 -15.46 5.12 -8.22
CA VAL A 199 -14.15 5.75 -7.96
C VAL A 199 -13.43 5.90 -9.29
N HIS A 200 -13.40 7.11 -9.84
CA HIS A 200 -13.03 7.33 -11.25
C HIS A 200 -11.97 8.41 -11.41
N PHE A 201 -11.14 8.29 -12.45
CA PHE A 201 -10.31 9.41 -12.90
C PHE A 201 -11.15 10.37 -13.72
N HIS A 202 -10.92 11.66 -13.55
CA HIS A 202 -11.62 12.73 -14.25
C HIS A 202 -10.66 13.61 -15.04
N VAL A 203 -11.18 14.22 -16.11
CA VAL A 203 -10.38 15.00 -17.09
C VAL A 203 -9.69 16.20 -16.43
N GLY A 204 -10.26 16.78 -15.39
CA GLY A 204 -9.69 17.93 -14.71
C GLY A 204 -8.43 17.60 -13.92
N LYS A 205 -7.51 18.56 -13.88
CA LYS A 205 -6.36 18.58 -12.97
C LYS A 205 -6.60 19.53 -11.79
N THR A 206 -7.84 19.59 -11.33
CA THR A 206 -8.32 20.49 -10.28
C THR A 206 -9.49 19.86 -9.56
N CYS A 207 -9.69 20.23 -8.29
CA CYS A 207 -10.93 19.97 -7.54
C CYS A 207 -11.70 21.27 -7.25
N GLY A 208 -11.37 22.37 -7.93
CA GLY A 208 -11.91 23.70 -7.64
C GLY A 208 -13.30 23.97 -8.23
N SER A 209 -13.64 23.38 -9.37
CA SER A 209 -14.93 23.63 -10.01
C SER A 209 -15.45 22.43 -10.80
N HIS A 210 -16.77 22.24 -10.81
CA HIS A 210 -17.41 21.16 -11.56
C HIS A 210 -17.09 21.21 -13.07
N ALA A 211 -17.04 22.43 -13.64
CA ALA A 211 -16.79 22.63 -15.06
C ALA A 211 -15.37 22.20 -15.47
N GLU A 212 -14.38 22.44 -14.63
CA GLU A 212 -12.98 22.09 -14.91
C GLU A 212 -12.66 20.63 -14.60
N ILE A 213 -13.37 19.99 -13.66
CA ILE A 213 -13.23 18.55 -13.36
C ILE A 213 -13.65 17.70 -14.56
N GLY A 214 -14.73 18.08 -15.24
CA GLY A 214 -15.17 17.40 -16.46
C GLY A 214 -15.68 15.97 -16.25
N GLY A 215 -15.70 15.17 -17.32
CA GLY A 215 -16.13 13.77 -17.32
C GLY A 215 -15.04 12.79 -16.89
N HIS A 216 -15.28 11.50 -17.06
CA HIS A 216 -14.27 10.47 -16.81
C HIS A 216 -13.09 10.60 -17.78
N TYR A 217 -11.90 10.27 -17.28
CA TYR A 217 -10.66 10.33 -18.06
C TYR A 217 -10.27 8.96 -18.60
N TRP A 218 -10.45 8.77 -19.91
CA TRP A 218 -10.08 7.57 -20.65
C TRP A 218 -9.97 7.87 -22.15
N ASN A 219 -9.32 7.00 -22.90
CA ASN A 219 -9.06 7.19 -24.33
C ASN A 219 -10.21 6.62 -25.19
N SER A 220 -11.14 7.50 -25.56
CA SER A 220 -12.30 7.16 -26.41
C SER A 220 -11.96 6.88 -27.88
N THR A 221 -10.71 7.06 -28.29
CA THR A 221 -10.24 6.61 -29.61
C THR A 221 -9.83 5.14 -29.60
N MET A 222 -9.44 4.61 -28.43
CA MET A 222 -9.04 3.21 -28.25
C MET A 222 -10.20 2.33 -27.79
N PHE A 223 -11.09 2.84 -26.93
CA PHE A 223 -12.25 2.11 -26.43
C PHE A 223 -13.55 2.70 -26.96
N SER A 224 -14.54 1.85 -27.22
CA SER A 224 -15.89 2.27 -27.61
C SER A 224 -16.82 2.47 -26.41
N THR A 225 -16.41 2.04 -25.23
CA THR A 225 -17.17 2.10 -23.97
C THR A 225 -16.29 2.60 -22.84
N ASP A 226 -16.89 3.37 -21.93
CA ASP A 226 -16.21 3.91 -20.77
C ASP A 226 -15.76 2.77 -19.82
N PRO A 227 -14.45 2.60 -19.58
CA PRO A 227 -13.93 1.51 -18.75
C PRO A 227 -14.24 1.70 -17.25
N TRP A 228 -14.66 2.89 -16.83
CA TRP A 228 -14.95 3.21 -15.42
C TRP A 228 -16.34 2.76 -14.96
N LEU A 229 -17.25 2.39 -15.86
CA LEU A 229 -18.67 2.12 -15.56
C LEU A 229 -18.91 1.09 -14.46
N TYR A 230 -18.00 0.12 -14.31
CA TYR A 230 -18.13 -0.99 -13.37
C TYR A 230 -17.18 -0.90 -12.18
N ILE A 231 -16.45 0.20 -12.06
CA ILE A 231 -15.52 0.44 -10.95
C ILE A 231 -16.31 1.07 -9.81
N GLN A 232 -16.56 0.27 -8.77
CA GLN A 232 -17.40 0.64 -7.63
C GLN A 232 -16.73 0.30 -6.30
N TYR A 233 -16.89 1.14 -5.29
CA TYR A 233 -16.58 0.81 -3.91
C TYR A 233 -17.76 0.09 -3.24
N ASN A 234 -17.47 -0.57 -2.12
CA ASN A 234 -18.50 -1.22 -1.30
C ASN A 234 -18.46 -0.67 0.14
N ALA A 235 -19.59 -0.17 0.63
CA ALA A 235 -19.72 0.43 1.97
C ALA A 235 -20.29 -0.53 3.04
N SER A 236 -20.27 -1.85 2.81
CA SER A 236 -20.76 -2.85 3.78
C SER A 236 -19.86 -3.01 5.01
N ALA A 237 -18.60 -2.59 4.93
CA ALA A 237 -17.64 -2.56 6.03
C ALA A 237 -16.79 -1.29 5.97
N MET A 238 -16.39 -0.79 7.14
CA MET A 238 -15.49 0.35 7.28
C MET A 238 -14.24 -0.04 8.08
N PRO A 239 -13.03 0.36 7.66
CA PRO A 239 -12.73 1.05 6.39
C PRO A 239 -13.13 0.25 5.14
N SER A 240 -13.70 0.94 4.15
CA SER A 240 -14.04 0.36 2.85
C SER A 240 -12.77 0.24 2.02
N ILE A 241 -12.40 -0.98 1.66
CA ILE A 241 -11.17 -1.23 0.91
C ILE A 241 -11.43 -1.96 -0.39
N MET A 242 -10.65 -1.67 -1.42
CA MET A 242 -10.51 -2.50 -2.63
C MET A 242 -9.06 -2.51 -3.08
N MET A 243 -8.58 -3.71 -3.41
CA MET A 243 -7.21 -3.96 -3.88
C MET A 243 -7.25 -4.36 -5.36
N ASP A 244 -6.15 -4.08 -6.08
CA ASP A 244 -5.89 -4.60 -7.42
C ASP A 244 -6.94 -4.26 -8.48
N VAL A 245 -7.58 -3.08 -8.37
CA VAL A 245 -8.57 -2.63 -9.35
C VAL A 245 -7.86 -2.12 -10.59
N ALA A 246 -7.73 -2.99 -11.60
CA ALA A 246 -7.06 -2.69 -12.86
C ALA A 246 -8.03 -2.10 -13.90
N VAL A 247 -7.69 -0.94 -14.44
CA VAL A 247 -8.46 -0.23 -15.47
C VAL A 247 -7.52 0.16 -16.60
N ASP A 248 -7.75 -0.36 -17.81
CA ASP A 248 -7.06 0.12 -19.00
C ASP A 248 -7.69 1.43 -19.46
N THR A 249 -7.00 2.54 -19.22
CA THR A 249 -7.48 3.87 -19.59
C THR A 249 -7.05 4.28 -20.99
N GLY A 250 -6.11 3.54 -21.60
CA GLY A 250 -5.50 3.90 -22.88
C GLY A 250 -4.54 5.09 -22.79
N TYR A 251 -4.07 5.41 -21.58
CA TYR A 251 -3.18 6.51 -21.25
C TYR A 251 -2.01 6.03 -20.39
N GLU A 252 -0.80 6.51 -20.66
CA GLU A 252 0.38 6.17 -19.87
C GLU A 252 0.45 7.01 -18.58
N VAL A 253 1.39 6.68 -17.68
CA VAL A 253 1.56 7.37 -16.39
C VAL A 253 1.67 8.90 -16.52
N ALA A 254 2.35 9.38 -17.58
CA ALA A 254 2.56 10.80 -17.82
C ALA A 254 1.25 11.53 -18.18
N ASP A 255 0.32 10.83 -18.82
CA ASP A 255 -0.98 11.37 -19.23
C ASP A 255 -1.92 11.46 -18.02
N VAL A 256 -1.94 10.44 -17.16
CA VAL A 256 -2.81 10.42 -15.96
C VAL A 256 -2.30 11.31 -14.83
N ALA A 257 -1.02 11.71 -14.83
CA ALA A 257 -0.43 12.55 -13.80
C ALA A 257 -1.18 13.89 -13.60
N GLY A 258 -1.53 14.18 -12.35
CA GLY A 258 -2.21 15.42 -11.94
C GLY A 258 -3.72 15.42 -12.14
N HIS A 259 -4.31 14.40 -12.76
CA HIS A 259 -5.76 14.30 -12.90
C HIS A 259 -6.45 14.08 -11.55
N SER A 260 -7.71 14.50 -11.46
CA SER A 260 -8.54 14.30 -10.26
C SER A 260 -9.10 12.88 -10.20
N ILE A 261 -9.20 12.32 -9.00
CA ILE A 261 -10.03 11.16 -8.67
C ILE A 261 -11.32 11.67 -8.01
N VAL A 262 -12.46 11.19 -8.48
CA VAL A 262 -13.78 11.54 -7.96
C VAL A 262 -14.47 10.30 -7.41
N VAL A 263 -15.13 10.48 -6.27
CA VAL A 263 -15.97 9.46 -5.64
C VAL A 263 -17.43 9.83 -5.84
N HIS A 264 -18.26 8.85 -6.19
CA HIS A 264 -19.69 9.01 -6.45
C HIS A 264 -20.55 8.29 -5.41
N ASP A 265 -21.71 8.85 -5.06
CA ASP A 265 -22.69 8.19 -4.19
C ASP A 265 -23.56 7.16 -4.92
N PHE A 266 -24.54 6.57 -4.24
CA PHE A 266 -25.41 5.54 -4.80
C PHE A 266 -26.27 6.04 -5.97
N THR A 267 -26.54 7.35 -6.05
CA THR A 267 -27.27 7.96 -7.16
C THR A 267 -26.38 8.33 -8.34
N GLY A 268 -25.06 8.10 -8.22
CA GLY A 268 -24.06 8.54 -9.18
C GLY A 268 -23.66 10.01 -9.04
N ALA A 269 -24.14 10.71 -8.00
CA ALA A 269 -23.73 12.09 -7.76
C ALA A 269 -22.29 12.12 -7.23
N ARG A 270 -21.50 13.10 -7.66
CA ARG A 270 -20.10 13.26 -7.26
C ARG A 270 -20.05 13.86 -5.86
N ILE A 271 -19.40 13.16 -4.91
CA ILE A 271 -19.39 13.54 -3.49
C ILE A 271 -18.02 13.99 -2.99
N GLY A 272 -16.95 13.44 -3.55
CA GLY A 272 -15.57 13.74 -3.17
C GLY A 272 -14.67 13.94 -4.38
N CYS A 273 -13.65 14.77 -4.24
CA CYS A 273 -12.60 14.96 -5.23
C CYS A 273 -11.23 15.05 -4.54
N ALA A 274 -10.24 14.35 -5.08
CA ALA A 274 -8.84 14.50 -4.71
C ALA A 274 -7.94 14.60 -5.95
N LEU A 275 -6.83 15.33 -5.86
CA LEU A 275 -5.84 15.39 -6.94
C LEU A 275 -4.80 14.30 -6.80
N MET A 276 -4.42 13.66 -7.91
CA MET A 276 -3.25 12.79 -7.95
C MET A 276 -1.98 13.65 -7.93
N SER A 277 -1.32 13.71 -6.77
CA SER A 277 -0.14 14.55 -6.53
C SER A 277 1.17 13.76 -6.54
N ASN A 278 1.13 12.45 -6.29
CA ASN A 278 2.31 11.63 -5.99
C ASN A 278 2.35 10.35 -6.85
N LEU A 279 2.07 10.45 -8.15
CA LEU A 279 2.30 9.31 -9.04
C LEU A 279 3.80 9.10 -9.15
N ASP A 280 4.30 8.01 -8.55
CA ASP A 280 5.69 7.62 -8.68
C ASP A 280 5.96 7.37 -10.16
N MET A 281 6.59 8.34 -10.83
CA MET A 281 7.08 8.18 -12.18
C MET A 281 8.27 7.24 -12.09
N GLY A 282 7.98 5.94 -11.93
CA GLY A 282 8.96 4.90 -11.71
C GLY A 282 10.14 5.15 -12.62
N THR A 283 11.26 5.59 -12.04
CA THR A 283 12.48 5.77 -12.80
C THR A 283 12.83 4.39 -13.31
N THR A 284 12.64 4.17 -14.61
CA THR A 284 13.17 3.01 -15.29
C THR A 284 14.68 3.14 -15.16
N THR A 285 15.26 2.50 -14.14
CA THR A 285 16.69 2.28 -14.08
C THR A 285 17.03 1.38 -15.26
N THR A 286 17.31 2.01 -16.40
CA THR A 286 18.03 1.39 -17.48
C THR A 286 19.40 1.04 -16.93
N THR A 287 19.54 -0.21 -16.52
CA THR A 287 20.83 -0.83 -16.26
C THR A 287 21.59 -0.83 -17.58
N THR A 288 22.35 0.24 -17.82
CA THR A 288 23.40 0.23 -18.82
C THR A 288 24.47 -0.73 -18.31
N LEU A 289 24.49 -1.94 -18.90
CA LEU A 289 25.61 -2.85 -18.77
C LEU A 289 26.83 -2.16 -19.39
N ALA A 290 27.62 -1.51 -18.53
CA ALA A 290 28.93 -1.01 -18.91
C ALA A 290 29.84 -2.20 -19.20
N ASN A 291 30.09 -2.42 -20.49
CA ASN A 291 31.02 -3.42 -21.00
C ASN A 291 32.43 -3.05 -20.50
N SER A 292 32.97 -3.79 -19.53
CA SER A 292 34.34 -3.57 -19.07
C SER A 292 35.32 -4.04 -20.13
N GLN A 293 35.89 -3.08 -20.86
CA GLN A 293 37.11 -3.28 -21.65
C GLN A 293 38.27 -3.45 -20.68
N VAL A 294 38.80 -4.67 -20.59
CA VAL A 294 40.07 -4.96 -19.92
C VAL A 294 41.20 -4.34 -20.74
N SER A 295 41.78 -3.23 -20.26
CA SER A 295 43.02 -2.69 -20.78
C SER A 295 44.20 -3.47 -20.19
N GLY A 296 44.97 -4.10 -21.08
CA GLY A 296 46.19 -4.80 -20.73
C GLY A 296 47.30 -3.86 -20.26
N ALA A 297 48.05 -4.30 -19.25
CA ALA A 297 49.35 -3.77 -18.88
C ALA A 297 50.45 -4.82 -19.12
N PRO A 298 51.69 -4.43 -19.44
CA PRO A 298 52.64 -5.26 -20.17
C PRO A 298 53.44 -6.21 -19.28
N MET A 299 53.78 -7.38 -19.85
CA MET A 299 54.74 -8.33 -19.31
C MET A 299 56.16 -7.74 -19.28
N LEU A 300 56.85 -7.92 -18.16
CA LEU A 300 58.31 -7.86 -18.05
C LEU A 300 58.86 -9.28 -17.89
N SER A 301 59.78 -9.65 -18.79
CA SER A 301 60.49 -10.92 -18.81
C SER A 301 61.54 -11.03 -17.72
N SER A 302 61.74 -12.21 -17.16
CA SER A 302 63.10 -12.79 -17.11
C SER A 302 63.06 -14.31 -16.97
N ILE A 303 64.10 -14.90 -17.55
CA ILE A 303 64.33 -16.30 -17.89
C ILE A 303 64.94 -17.06 -16.72
N ALA A 304 64.53 -18.31 -16.50
CA ALA A 304 65.44 -19.39 -16.10
C ALA A 304 64.84 -20.76 -16.45
N ALA A 305 65.57 -21.50 -17.29
CA ALA A 305 65.29 -22.85 -17.74
C ALA A 305 65.87 -23.89 -16.77
N THR A 306 65.18 -25.03 -16.56
CA THR A 306 65.79 -26.37 -16.37
C THR A 306 64.69 -27.43 -16.59
N THR A 307 64.58 -28.07 -17.76
CA THR A 307 65.10 -29.40 -18.18
C THR A 307 64.48 -30.65 -17.50
N PHE A 308 63.73 -31.42 -18.32
CA PHE A 308 63.50 -32.89 -18.36
C PHE A 308 63.14 -33.70 -17.11
N LEU A 309 62.02 -34.45 -17.17
CA LEU A 309 62.05 -35.90 -17.48
C LEU A 309 60.64 -36.47 -17.76
N LEU A 310 60.57 -37.37 -18.75
CA LEU A 310 59.43 -38.21 -19.14
C LEU A 310 59.02 -39.17 -18.01
N ALA A 311 57.72 -39.49 -17.90
CA ALA A 311 57.25 -40.88 -17.88
C ALA A 311 55.71 -40.97 -18.04
N THR A 312 55.34 -41.84 -18.98
CA THR A 312 54.03 -42.33 -19.41
C THR A 312 53.32 -43.25 -18.40
N LYS A 313 51.97 -43.22 -18.38
CA LYS A 313 51.00 -44.35 -18.45
C LYS A 313 49.59 -43.84 -18.10
N GLU A 314 48.58 -43.92 -18.98
CA GLU A 314 47.61 -45.05 -19.15
C GLU A 314 46.89 -45.38 -17.83
N LEU A 315 45.56 -45.44 -17.67
CA LEU A 315 44.41 -45.84 -18.52
C LEU A 315 43.11 -45.18 -17.96
N ALA A 316 42.14 -44.79 -18.82
CA ALA A 316 40.77 -45.36 -18.94
C ALA A 316 40.07 -45.65 -17.59
N PHE A 317 38.96 -45.02 -17.21
CA PHE A 317 37.68 -44.77 -17.89
C PHE A 317 36.98 -43.55 -17.28
#